data_AF-A0A1B7N2I1-F1
#
_entry.id   AF-A0A1B7N2I1-F1
#
_cell.length_a   1.000
_cell.length_b   1.000
_cell.length_c   1.000
_cell.angle_alpha   90.00
_cell.angle_beta   90.00
_cell.angle_gamma   90.00
#
_symmetry.space_group_name_H-M   'P 1'
#
loop_
_entity.id
_entity.type
_entity.pdbx_description
1 polymer ?
#
loop_
_entity_poly.entity_id
_entity_poly.type
_entity_poly.pdbx_seq_one_letter_code
_entity_poly.pdbx_strand_id
1 'polypeptide(L)'
;MSGDPTAGDLPPPYSFSPSSATTSSPAPPIWEPYFIDLSPELHQQSSVIHRKPLDPPPDCFSTPSPLRVKSNDFPPFRIPCAGNALADGFRILYPSGLLEKHGIQQADWTRFLEDLGIAARLAGQGLSAVGSRVPIVPLTRGVFGTRTTGMAYDSHFIRNPREEVQALLAVWNQSAFERRKLRVSLQFKGGADIKGGYELLVESI
;
A
#
# COMPACT_ATOMS: atom_id res chain seq x y z
N MET A 1 -76.39 49.70 -24.24
CA MET A 1 -75.19 48.88 -24.50
C MET A 1 -74.04 49.56 -23.77
N SER A 2 -73.84 49.18 -22.51
CA SER A 2 -72.87 49.80 -21.62
C SER A 2 -72.01 48.67 -21.06
N GLY A 3 -70.70 48.76 -21.33
CA GLY A 3 -69.70 47.78 -20.94
C GLY A 3 -69.39 47.84 -19.45
N ASP A 4 -69.26 46.67 -18.86
CA ASP A 4 -68.86 46.41 -17.48
C ASP A 4 -67.34 46.20 -17.43
N PRO A 5 -66.55 46.91 -16.60
CA PRO A 5 -65.13 46.65 -16.43
C PRO A 5 -64.89 45.52 -15.42
N THR A 6 -64.20 44.49 -15.90
CA THR A 6 -63.82 43.26 -15.21
C THR A 6 -63.11 43.53 -13.87
N ALA A 7 -63.62 42.88 -12.82
CA ALA A 7 -63.07 42.85 -11.47
C ALA A 7 -61.61 42.38 -11.46
N GLY A 8 -60.79 43.06 -10.65
CA GLY A 8 -59.36 42.82 -10.49
C GLY A 8 -59.04 41.43 -9.98
N ASP A 9 -58.35 40.67 -10.81
CA ASP A 9 -57.72 39.40 -10.48
C ASP A 9 -56.31 39.71 -9.91
N LEU A 10 -56.17 39.66 -8.59
CA LEU A 10 -54.89 39.78 -7.90
C LEU A 10 -54.14 38.44 -7.99
N PRO A 11 -52.87 38.39 -8.42
CA PRO A 11 -52.10 37.16 -8.38
C PRO A 11 -51.76 36.76 -6.93
N PRO A 12 -51.65 35.46 -6.63
CA PRO A 12 -51.32 34.98 -5.29
C PRO A 12 -49.91 35.44 -4.87
N PRO A 13 -49.67 35.68 -3.56
CA PRO A 13 -48.37 36.09 -3.07
C PRO A 13 -47.37 34.96 -3.28
N TYR A 14 -46.41 35.17 -4.19
CA TYR A 14 -45.21 34.35 -4.29
C TYR A 14 -44.45 34.44 -2.98
N SER A 15 -44.65 33.47 -2.11
CA SER A 15 -43.78 33.22 -0.97
C SER A 15 -42.45 32.76 -1.53
N PHE A 16 -41.47 33.66 -1.55
CA PHE A 16 -40.06 33.34 -1.71
C PHE A 16 -39.64 32.50 -0.50
N SER A 17 -39.82 31.18 -0.58
CA SER A 17 -39.10 30.26 0.28
C SER A 17 -37.70 30.10 -0.33
N PRO A 18 -36.61 30.52 0.32
CA PRO A 18 -35.30 30.03 -0.03
C PRO A 18 -35.30 28.55 0.33
N SER A 19 -35.68 27.70 -0.63
CA SER A 19 -35.34 26.29 -0.57
C SER A 19 -33.84 26.22 -0.73
N SER A 20 -33.13 26.37 0.39
CA SER A 20 -31.84 25.76 0.63
C SER A 20 -32.02 24.24 0.61
N ALA A 21 -32.45 23.71 -0.54
CA ALA A 21 -32.23 22.34 -0.90
C ALA A 21 -30.78 22.26 -1.35
N THR A 22 -29.87 22.32 -0.38
CA THR A 22 -28.63 21.57 -0.50
C THR A 22 -29.10 20.14 -0.64
N THR A 23 -29.30 19.70 -1.89
CA THR A 23 -29.38 18.29 -2.23
C THR A 23 -28.05 17.72 -1.74
N SER A 24 -28.09 17.23 -0.50
CA SER A 24 -27.18 16.24 0.03
C SER A 24 -27.34 15.05 -0.89
N SER A 25 -26.68 15.13 -2.06
CA SER A 25 -26.29 13.95 -2.79
C SER A 25 -25.49 13.17 -1.77
N PRO A 26 -25.98 12.01 -1.29
CA PRO A 26 -25.14 11.17 -0.45
C PRO A 26 -23.88 10.94 -1.28
N ALA A 27 -22.72 11.35 -0.73
CA ALA A 27 -21.45 11.05 -1.36
C ALA A 27 -21.49 9.57 -1.77
N PRO A 28 -21.05 9.21 -2.98
CA PRO A 28 -21.05 7.82 -3.39
C PRO A 28 -20.39 7.00 -2.27
N PRO A 29 -20.95 5.82 -1.93
CA PRO A 29 -20.42 5.02 -0.84
C PRO A 29 -18.91 4.87 -1.04
N ILE A 30 -18.15 5.25 -0.01
CA ILE A 30 -16.70 5.08 -0.01
C ILE A 30 -16.48 3.59 -0.23
N TRP A 31 -15.91 3.24 -1.38
CA TRP A 31 -15.55 1.86 -1.64
C TRP A 31 -14.48 1.47 -0.63
N GLU A 32 -14.73 0.41 0.13
CA GLU A 32 -13.76 -0.21 1.02
C GLU A 32 -13.70 -1.70 0.72
N PRO A 33 -12.50 -2.27 0.52
CA PRO A 33 -12.39 -3.70 0.31
C PRO A 33 -12.71 -4.42 1.63
N TYR A 34 -13.36 -5.57 1.52
CA TYR A 34 -13.60 -6.42 2.68
C TYR A 34 -12.30 -7.09 3.11
N PHE A 35 -11.76 -6.66 4.25
CA PHE A 35 -10.54 -7.21 4.81
C PHE A 35 -10.83 -8.33 5.81
N ILE A 36 -10.15 -9.44 5.65
CA ILE A 36 -10.02 -10.49 6.66
C ILE A 36 -8.73 -10.19 7.44
N ASP A 37 -8.85 -9.95 8.76
CA ASP A 37 -7.69 -9.76 9.63
C ASP A 37 -7.10 -11.10 10.05
N LEU A 38 -5.89 -11.38 9.59
CA LEU A 38 -5.16 -12.63 9.84
C LEU A 38 -4.10 -12.49 10.94
N SER A 39 -3.97 -11.29 11.50
CA SER A 39 -3.08 -11.01 12.62
C SER A 39 -3.30 -11.95 13.82
N PRO A 40 -4.53 -12.29 14.27
CA PRO A 40 -4.72 -13.11 15.47
C PRO A 40 -4.32 -14.58 15.31
N GLU A 41 -4.54 -15.20 14.14
CA GLU A 41 -4.09 -16.58 13.87
C GLU A 41 -2.56 -16.67 13.85
N LEU A 42 -1.93 -15.62 13.33
CA LEU A 42 -0.48 -15.60 13.15
C LEU A 42 0.27 -15.38 14.46
N HIS A 43 -0.31 -14.69 15.44
CA HIS A 43 0.26 -14.58 16.79
C HIS A 43 0.33 -15.92 17.53
N GLN A 44 -0.54 -16.89 17.20
CA GLN A 44 -0.44 -18.24 17.76
C GLN A 44 0.63 -19.10 17.06
N GLN A 45 0.97 -18.79 15.80
CA GLN A 45 1.98 -19.52 15.02
C GLN A 45 3.38 -18.86 15.06
N SER A 46 3.49 -17.59 15.46
CA SER A 46 4.71 -16.78 15.39
C SER A 46 5.59 -16.85 16.65
N SER A 47 5.74 -18.05 17.22
CA SER A 47 6.97 -18.31 17.97
C SER A 47 8.10 -18.55 16.97
N VAL A 48 8.78 -17.46 16.60
CA VAL A 48 10.10 -17.50 15.95
C VAL A 48 10.11 -17.99 14.49
N ILE A 49 9.54 -17.21 13.57
CA ILE A 49 9.78 -17.44 12.14
C ILE A 49 11.18 -16.92 11.77
N HIS A 50 12.21 -17.77 11.95
CA HIS A 50 13.56 -17.58 11.41
C HIS A 50 13.61 -17.94 9.92
N ARG A 51 12.81 -17.28 9.08
CA ARG A 51 12.88 -17.47 7.63
C ARG A 51 13.61 -16.31 6.97
N LYS A 52 14.42 -16.63 5.96
CA LYS A 52 15.05 -15.62 5.13
C LYS A 52 14.04 -15.19 4.06
N PRO A 53 13.78 -13.88 3.88
CA PRO A 53 12.85 -13.44 2.85
C PRO A 53 13.27 -13.98 1.48
N LEU A 54 12.30 -14.46 0.70
CA LEU A 54 12.48 -15.12 -0.61
C LEU A 54 13.20 -16.50 -0.59
N ASP A 55 13.39 -17.12 0.57
CA ASP A 55 14.00 -18.47 0.68
C ASP A 55 13.13 -19.41 1.54
N PRO A 56 12.49 -20.45 0.97
CA PRO A 56 12.44 -20.79 -0.46
C PRO A 56 11.72 -19.71 -1.29
N PRO A 57 11.82 -19.65 -2.63
CA PRO A 57 11.01 -18.68 -3.40
C PRO A 57 9.50 -18.88 -3.12
N PRO A 58 8.70 -17.81 -3.05
CA PRO A 58 7.24 -17.92 -2.94
C PRO A 58 6.65 -18.74 -4.09
N ASP A 59 5.68 -19.61 -3.80
CA ASP A 59 5.06 -20.47 -4.81
C ASP A 59 4.43 -19.65 -5.94
N CYS A 60 3.83 -18.51 -5.59
CA CYS A 60 3.29 -17.54 -6.55
C CYS A 60 4.29 -16.98 -7.57
N PHE A 61 5.60 -17.12 -7.37
CA PHE A 61 6.63 -16.70 -8.34
C PHE A 61 6.72 -17.67 -9.53
N SER A 62 6.39 -18.94 -9.29
CA SER A 62 6.41 -20.01 -10.30
C SER A 62 5.02 -20.29 -10.88
N THR A 63 3.95 -19.93 -10.17
CA THR A 63 2.58 -20.08 -10.66
C THR A 63 2.31 -19.15 -11.83
N PRO A 64 1.80 -19.66 -12.97
CA PRO A 64 1.46 -18.82 -14.11
C PRO A 64 0.36 -17.81 -13.76
N SER A 65 0.42 -16.63 -14.39
CA SER A 65 -0.62 -15.61 -14.22
C SER A 65 -1.96 -16.13 -14.77
N PRO A 66 -3.09 -15.87 -14.10
CA PRO A 66 -4.40 -16.27 -14.63
C PRO A 66 -4.65 -15.63 -16.01
N LEU A 67 -5.23 -16.40 -16.94
CA LEU A 67 -5.37 -15.99 -18.35
C LEU A 67 -6.30 -14.79 -18.58
N ARG A 68 -7.18 -14.47 -17.61
CA ARG A 68 -8.24 -13.46 -17.76
C ARG A 68 -8.26 -12.48 -16.58
N VAL A 69 -7.10 -11.95 -16.22
CA VAL A 69 -7.03 -10.85 -15.24
C VAL A 69 -7.35 -9.54 -15.95
N LYS A 70 -8.30 -8.77 -15.42
CA LYS A 70 -8.59 -7.43 -15.93
C LYS A 70 -7.70 -6.40 -15.24
N SER A 71 -7.30 -5.39 -15.99
CA SER A 71 -6.64 -4.19 -15.45
C SER A 71 -7.66 -3.29 -14.76
N ASN A 72 -7.25 -2.58 -13.71
CA ASN A 72 -8.10 -1.66 -12.96
C ASN A 72 -9.37 -2.33 -12.38
N ASP A 73 -9.23 -3.58 -11.93
CA ASP A 73 -10.35 -4.40 -11.45
C ASP A 73 -10.97 -3.89 -10.14
N PHE A 74 -10.19 -3.14 -9.37
CA PHE A 74 -10.60 -2.50 -8.13
C PHE A 74 -9.87 -1.16 -7.92
N PRO A 75 -10.49 -0.20 -7.23
CA PRO A 75 -9.83 1.05 -6.89
C PRO A 75 -8.74 0.81 -5.82
N PRO A 76 -7.67 1.63 -5.81
CA PRO A 76 -6.54 1.42 -4.90
C PRO A 76 -6.93 1.38 -3.43
N PHE A 77 -6.32 0.47 -2.67
CA PHE A 77 -6.52 0.38 -1.22
C PHE A 77 -5.18 0.41 -0.47
N ARG A 78 -5.27 0.66 0.83
CA ARG A 78 -4.09 0.87 1.69
C ARG A 78 -4.01 -0.16 2.79
N ILE A 79 -2.81 -0.66 3.04
CA ILE A 79 -2.50 -1.49 4.21
C ILE A 79 -1.67 -0.66 5.19
N PRO A 80 -2.17 -0.41 6.40
CA PRO A 80 -1.42 0.34 7.39
C PRO A 80 -0.27 -0.49 7.98
N CYS A 81 0.83 0.19 8.30
CA CYS A 81 1.85 -0.35 9.19
C CYS A 81 1.23 -0.70 10.56
N ALA A 82 1.72 -1.77 11.19
CA ALA A 82 1.24 -2.20 12.50
C ALA A 82 1.65 -1.20 13.60
N GLY A 83 2.82 -0.57 13.44
CA GLY A 83 3.32 0.49 14.31
C GLY A 83 3.78 1.73 13.53
N ASN A 84 4.75 2.47 14.08
CA ASN A 84 5.27 3.70 13.47
C ASN A 84 6.55 3.46 12.66
N ALA A 85 7.26 2.36 12.94
CA ALA A 85 8.47 1.98 12.23
C ALA A 85 8.20 0.83 11.26
N LEU A 86 8.95 0.78 10.16
CA LEU A 86 8.88 -0.36 9.22
C LEU A 86 9.22 -1.70 9.90
N ALA A 87 10.05 -1.67 10.94
CA ALA A 87 10.43 -2.85 11.72
C ALA A 87 9.25 -3.47 12.51
N ASP A 88 8.21 -2.68 12.79
CA ASP A 88 6.97 -3.15 13.41
C ASP A 88 6.14 -4.01 12.45
N GLY A 89 6.44 -3.95 11.13
CA GLY A 89 5.76 -4.69 10.09
C GLY A 89 4.41 -4.07 9.69
N PHE A 90 3.69 -4.78 8.82
CA PHE A 90 2.38 -4.35 8.33
C PHE A 90 1.26 -5.19 8.92
N ARG A 91 0.06 -4.61 9.03
CA ARG A 91 -1.12 -5.39 9.41
C ARG A 91 -1.41 -6.43 8.34
N ILE A 92 -1.68 -7.66 8.76
CA ILE A 92 -1.92 -8.78 7.84
C ILE A 92 -3.41 -8.80 7.48
N LEU A 93 -3.80 -7.83 6.66
CA LEU A 93 -5.17 -7.67 6.18
C LEU A 93 -5.27 -8.27 4.78
N TYR A 94 -6.09 -9.30 4.63
CA TYR A 94 -6.34 -9.94 3.33
C TYR A 94 -7.64 -9.40 2.70
N PRO A 95 -7.57 -8.67 1.59
CA PRO A 95 -8.74 -8.21 0.85
C PRO A 95 -9.37 -9.37 0.05
N SER A 96 -10.35 -10.04 0.65
CA SER A 96 -10.94 -11.25 0.07
C SER A 96 -11.70 -10.94 -1.24
N GLY A 97 -11.67 -11.89 -2.17
CA GLY A 97 -12.33 -11.76 -3.47
C GLY A 97 -11.72 -10.72 -4.43
N LEU A 98 -10.73 -9.93 -4.01
CA LEU A 98 -9.94 -9.07 -4.88
C LEU A 98 -8.67 -9.78 -5.35
N LEU A 99 -7.75 -10.06 -4.43
CA LEU A 99 -6.44 -10.66 -4.76
C LEU A 99 -6.55 -12.07 -5.36
N GLU A 100 -7.57 -12.84 -4.98
CA GLU A 100 -7.84 -14.18 -5.52
C GLU A 100 -8.07 -14.17 -7.02
N LYS A 101 -8.72 -13.13 -7.56
CA LYS A 101 -8.96 -12.98 -9.02
C LYS A 101 -7.67 -12.79 -9.80
N HIS A 102 -6.67 -12.20 -9.15
CA HIS A 102 -5.30 -12.05 -9.67
C HIS A 102 -4.43 -13.27 -9.32
N GLY A 103 -5.03 -14.33 -8.75
CA GLY A 103 -4.39 -15.59 -8.36
C GLY A 103 -3.51 -15.49 -7.12
N ILE A 104 -3.54 -14.37 -6.39
CA ILE A 104 -2.76 -14.19 -5.16
C ILE A 104 -3.57 -14.78 -4.00
N GLN A 105 -3.10 -15.89 -3.46
CA GLN A 105 -3.75 -16.55 -2.34
C GLN A 105 -3.48 -15.82 -1.03
N GLN A 106 -4.30 -16.14 -0.03
CA GLN A 106 -4.13 -15.65 1.33
C GLN A 106 -2.72 -15.95 1.88
N ALA A 107 -2.22 -17.17 1.68
CA ALA A 107 -0.89 -17.59 2.13
C ALA A 107 0.24 -16.77 1.48
N ASP A 108 0.14 -16.50 0.17
CA ASP A 108 1.12 -15.68 -0.56
C ASP A 108 1.14 -14.24 -0.04
N TRP A 109 -0.04 -13.67 0.20
CA TRP A 109 -0.20 -12.32 0.70
C TRP A 109 0.34 -12.16 2.13
N THR A 110 0.00 -13.10 3.01
CA THR A 110 0.54 -13.16 4.37
C THR A 110 2.06 -13.25 4.34
N ARG A 111 2.60 -14.15 3.51
CA ARG A 111 4.04 -14.32 3.35
C ARG A 111 4.73 -13.03 2.90
N PHE A 112 4.16 -12.35 1.92
CA PHE A 112 4.65 -11.06 1.43
C PHE A 112 4.75 -10.02 2.56
N LEU A 113 3.67 -9.82 3.34
CA LEU A 113 3.64 -8.81 4.40
C LEU A 113 4.63 -9.11 5.54
N GLU A 114 4.74 -10.39 5.91
CA GLU A 114 5.71 -10.86 6.88
C GLU A 114 7.16 -10.68 6.38
N ASP A 115 7.44 -11.01 5.12
CA ASP A 115 8.77 -10.87 4.51
C ASP A 115 9.22 -9.39 4.51
N LEU A 116 8.30 -8.44 4.30
CA LEU A 116 8.60 -7.01 4.44
C LEU A 116 8.97 -6.63 5.88
N GLY A 117 8.24 -7.16 6.88
CA GLY A 117 8.56 -6.93 8.29
C GLY A 117 9.90 -7.54 8.71
N ILE A 118 10.19 -8.76 8.24
CA ILE A 118 11.49 -9.41 8.45
C ILE A 118 12.60 -8.58 7.79
N ALA A 119 12.39 -8.12 6.56
CA ALA A 119 13.37 -7.32 5.84
C ALA A 119 13.70 -6.00 6.55
N ALA A 120 12.69 -5.31 7.06
CA ALA A 120 12.89 -4.09 7.83
C ALA A 120 13.68 -4.33 9.12
N ARG A 121 13.40 -5.43 9.83
CA ARG A 121 14.14 -5.83 11.04
C ARG A 121 15.59 -6.19 10.73
N LEU A 122 15.82 -6.96 9.67
CA LEU A 122 17.17 -7.31 9.21
C LEU A 122 17.97 -6.07 8.81
N ALA A 123 17.36 -5.12 8.13
CA ALA A 123 17.99 -3.87 7.75
C ALA A 123 18.43 -3.03 8.98
N GLY A 124 17.58 -2.98 10.02
CA GLY A 124 17.93 -2.37 11.30
C GLY A 124 19.11 -3.05 12.01
N GLN A 125 19.37 -4.33 11.71
CA GLN A 125 20.52 -5.10 12.17
C GLN A 125 21.72 -5.05 11.18
N GLY A 126 21.61 -4.27 10.10
CA GLY A 126 22.64 -4.16 9.05
C GLY A 126 22.71 -5.34 8.07
N LEU A 127 21.74 -6.27 8.13
CA LEU A 127 21.66 -7.45 7.27
C LEU A 127 20.76 -7.20 6.06
N SER A 128 21.12 -7.77 4.91
CA SER A 128 20.30 -7.69 3.69
C SER A 128 19.27 -8.80 3.64
N ALA A 129 18.01 -8.40 3.44
CA ALA A 129 16.90 -9.30 3.24
C ALA A 129 16.92 -9.94 1.85
N VAL A 130 17.28 -9.16 0.84
CA VAL A 130 17.22 -9.56 -0.58
C VAL A 130 18.53 -10.19 -1.06
N GLY A 131 19.60 -10.11 -0.26
CA GLY A 131 20.93 -10.58 -0.62
C GLY A 131 21.47 -9.90 -1.88
N SER A 132 22.45 -10.52 -2.55
CA SER A 132 23.07 -10.03 -3.80
C SER A 132 22.11 -10.04 -5.03
N ARG A 133 20.79 -10.07 -4.83
CA ARG A 133 19.78 -10.09 -5.92
C ARG A 133 19.30 -8.69 -6.31
N VAL A 134 19.69 -7.67 -5.57
CA VAL A 134 19.51 -6.26 -5.96
C VAL A 134 20.88 -5.78 -6.43
N PRO A 135 21.03 -5.33 -7.69
CA PRO A 135 22.24 -4.64 -8.09
C PRO A 135 22.42 -3.46 -7.14
N ILE A 136 23.47 -3.48 -6.33
CA ILE A 136 23.97 -2.26 -5.70
C ILE A 136 24.29 -1.36 -6.89
N VAL A 137 23.49 -0.33 -7.12
CA VAL A 137 23.86 0.69 -8.10
C VAL A 137 25.00 1.46 -7.44
N PRO A 138 26.28 1.27 -7.83
CA PRO A 138 27.32 2.12 -7.29
C PRO A 138 26.98 3.53 -7.76
N LEU A 139 26.71 4.41 -6.81
CA LEU A 139 26.59 5.82 -7.07
C LEU A 139 27.97 6.27 -7.58
N THR A 140 28.15 6.30 -8.90
CA THR A 140 29.39 6.72 -9.56
C THR A 140 29.57 8.21 -9.33
N ARG A 141 30.02 8.57 -8.14
CA ARG A 141 30.46 9.92 -7.81
C ARG A 141 31.94 10.01 -8.15
N GLY A 142 32.21 10.69 -9.25
CA GLY A 142 33.39 11.52 -9.51
C GLY A 142 34.77 10.95 -9.12
N VAL A 143 35.58 10.75 -10.15
CA VAL A 143 37.05 10.66 -10.08
C VAL A 143 37.64 11.81 -9.23
N PHE A 144 38.76 11.50 -8.55
CA PHE A 144 39.76 12.36 -7.87
C PHE A 144 39.72 12.44 -6.33
N GLY A 145 40.83 12.00 -5.70
CA GLY A 145 41.21 12.48 -4.36
C GLY A 145 41.92 11.45 -3.48
N THR A 146 43.17 11.73 -3.15
CA THR A 146 44.13 10.90 -2.39
C THR A 146 43.87 10.81 -0.88
N ARG A 147 44.19 9.64 -0.31
CA ARG A 147 44.67 9.37 1.07
C ARG A 147 44.16 10.25 2.24
N THR A 148 43.38 9.63 3.12
CA THR A 148 43.50 9.80 4.58
C THR A 148 43.00 8.55 5.31
N THR A 149 43.89 7.96 6.10
CA THR A 149 43.63 6.95 7.12
C THR A 149 42.95 7.58 8.34
N GLY A 150 41.93 6.91 8.88
CA GLY A 150 41.52 7.07 10.27
C GLY A 150 40.10 7.59 10.48
N MET A 151 39.28 6.75 11.14
CA MET A 151 38.08 7.11 11.92
C MET A 151 36.81 7.51 11.12
N ALA A 152 36.14 6.53 10.49
CA ALA A 152 34.67 6.55 10.25
C ALA A 152 34.13 5.19 9.72
N TYR A 153 34.50 4.05 10.33
CA TYR A 153 34.17 2.72 9.79
C TYR A 153 32.97 2.00 10.43
N ASP A 154 32.10 2.68 11.19
CA ASP A 154 30.94 2.03 11.83
C ASP A 154 29.57 2.66 11.53
N SER A 155 29.49 3.77 10.78
CA SER A 155 28.19 4.38 10.43
C SER A 155 27.61 3.95 9.07
N HIS A 156 28.35 3.15 8.29
CA HIS A 156 27.99 2.79 6.92
C HIS A 156 27.27 1.44 6.75
N PHE A 157 27.03 0.69 7.83
CA PHE A 157 26.37 -0.63 7.76
C PHE A 157 24.92 -0.67 8.21
N ILE A 158 24.37 0.42 8.77
CA ILE A 158 22.92 0.50 9.03
C ILE A 158 22.24 0.77 7.68
N ARG A 159 21.85 -0.31 7.00
CA ARG A 159 21.06 -0.20 5.78
C ARG A 159 19.73 0.44 6.12
N ASN A 160 19.32 1.43 5.32
CA ASN A 160 18.08 2.12 5.56
C ASN A 160 16.92 1.12 5.40
N PRO A 161 16.11 0.84 6.46
CA PRO A 161 15.06 -0.17 6.39
C PRO A 161 14.07 0.07 5.25
N ARG A 162 13.84 1.35 4.92
CA ARG A 162 13.02 1.75 3.77
C ARG A 162 13.57 1.23 2.44
N GLU A 163 14.88 1.34 2.22
CA GLU A 163 15.51 0.93 0.96
C GLU A 163 15.46 -0.59 0.79
N GLU A 164 15.73 -1.36 1.85
CA GLU A 164 15.63 -2.83 1.81
C GLU A 164 14.18 -3.29 1.61
N VAL A 165 13.21 -2.68 2.27
CA VAL A 165 11.78 -2.96 2.06
C VAL A 165 11.37 -2.61 0.63
N GLN A 166 11.81 -1.47 0.09
CA GLN A 166 11.51 -1.06 -1.28
C GLN A 166 12.16 -1.98 -2.31
N ALA A 167 13.38 -2.47 -2.04
CA ALA A 167 14.05 -3.42 -2.91
C ALA A 167 13.36 -4.79 -2.91
N LEU A 168 12.93 -5.28 -1.73
CA LEU A 168 12.13 -6.50 -1.62
C LEU A 168 10.78 -6.34 -2.35
N LEU A 169 10.14 -5.18 -2.18
CA LEU A 169 8.90 -4.84 -2.86
C LEU A 169 9.06 -4.87 -4.39
N ALA A 170 10.16 -4.36 -4.92
CA ALA A 170 10.47 -4.40 -6.34
C ALA A 170 10.58 -5.84 -6.86
N VAL A 171 11.23 -6.73 -6.11
CA VAL A 171 11.33 -8.16 -6.46
C VAL A 171 9.94 -8.82 -6.49
N TRP A 172 9.10 -8.56 -5.49
CA TRP A 172 7.72 -9.08 -5.44
C TRP A 172 6.85 -8.53 -6.57
N ASN A 173 6.97 -7.25 -6.89
CA ASN A 173 6.24 -6.64 -8.00
C ASN A 173 6.63 -7.29 -9.34
N GLN A 174 7.92 -7.37 -9.65
CA GLN A 174 8.40 -7.94 -10.90
C GLN A 174 8.14 -9.46 -11.02
N SER A 175 8.20 -10.17 -9.89
CA SER A 175 8.09 -11.64 -9.87
C SER A 175 6.65 -12.13 -9.82
N ALA A 176 5.75 -11.44 -9.11
CA ALA A 176 4.38 -11.88 -8.90
C ALA A 176 3.36 -10.82 -9.34
N PHE A 177 3.38 -9.63 -8.76
CA PHE A 177 2.24 -8.71 -8.85
C PHE A 177 2.05 -8.13 -10.26
N GLU A 178 3.09 -7.64 -10.93
CA GLU A 178 2.97 -6.98 -12.24
C GLU A 178 2.47 -7.95 -13.33
N ARG A 179 2.94 -9.20 -13.28
CA ARG A 179 2.47 -10.27 -14.18
C ARG A 179 0.97 -10.53 -14.02
N ARG A 180 0.43 -10.21 -12.84
CA ARG A 180 -0.96 -10.39 -12.43
C ARG A 180 -1.72 -9.07 -12.38
N LYS A 181 -1.25 -8.02 -13.06
CA LYS A 181 -1.96 -6.72 -13.13
C LYS A 181 -2.17 -6.06 -11.78
N LEU A 182 -1.20 -6.23 -10.88
CA LEU A 182 -1.16 -5.63 -9.57
C LEU A 182 0.16 -4.88 -9.38
N ARG A 183 0.12 -3.80 -8.61
CA ARG A 183 1.31 -3.09 -8.16
C ARG A 183 1.16 -2.73 -6.70
N VAL A 184 2.19 -3.01 -5.91
CA VAL A 184 2.25 -2.59 -4.51
C VAL A 184 3.36 -1.56 -4.36
N SER A 185 3.06 -0.43 -3.74
CA SER A 185 4.00 0.67 -3.51
C SER A 185 4.04 1.06 -2.03
N LEU A 186 5.21 1.44 -1.53
CA LEU A 186 5.38 1.92 -0.16
C LEU A 186 5.16 3.44 -0.13
N GLN A 187 4.22 3.90 0.70
CA GLN A 187 3.95 5.31 0.92
C GLN A 187 4.25 5.71 2.36
N PHE A 188 4.68 6.97 2.52
CA PHE A 188 4.85 7.58 3.84
C PHE A 188 3.60 8.39 4.15
N LYS A 189 2.92 8.04 5.24
CA LYS A 189 1.78 8.78 5.77
C LYS A 189 2.31 10.00 6.52
N GLY A 190 2.65 11.05 5.77
CA GLY A 190 3.08 12.35 6.31
C GLY A 190 1.92 13.33 6.35
N GLY A 191 1.24 13.43 7.49
CA GLY A 191 0.24 14.47 7.78
C GLY A 191 0.78 15.46 8.80
N ALA A 192 0.32 16.71 8.75
CA ALA A 192 0.79 17.84 9.55
C ALA A 192 0.63 17.69 11.07
N ASP A 193 -0.03 16.64 11.57
CA ASP A 193 -0.16 16.37 12.99
C ASP A 193 0.04 14.87 13.29
N ILE A 194 1.09 14.61 14.09
CA ILE A 194 1.28 13.47 15.00
C ILE A 194 1.51 12.08 14.35
N LYS A 195 2.79 11.66 14.41
CA LYS A 195 3.37 10.33 14.13
C LYS A 195 3.24 9.88 12.67
N GLY A 196 4.24 10.28 11.87
CA GLY A 196 4.44 9.73 10.54
C GLY A 196 4.58 8.21 10.58
N GLY A 197 3.79 7.53 9.75
CA GLY A 197 3.80 6.07 9.62
C GLY A 197 3.98 5.64 8.17
N TYR A 198 4.10 4.35 7.94
CA TYR A 198 4.18 3.78 6.59
C TYR A 198 2.87 3.10 6.22
N GLU A 199 2.52 3.12 4.94
CA GLU A 199 1.39 2.39 4.40
C GLU A 199 1.75 1.80 3.04
N LEU A 200 1.20 0.63 2.72
CA LEU A 200 1.31 0.04 1.39
C LEU A 200 0.10 0.45 0.59
N LEU A 201 0.30 1.04 -0.59
CA LEU A 201 -0.75 1.25 -1.57
C LEU A 201 -0.75 0.08 -2.55
N VAL A 202 -1.89 -0.58 -2.69
CA VAL A 202 -2.13 -1.66 -3.65
C VAL A 202 -3.03 -1.16 -4.76
N GLU A 203 -2.57 -1.30 -5.99
CA GLU A 203 -3.25 -0.82 -7.20
C GLU A 203 -3.43 -1.97 -8.19
N SER A 204 -4.55 -1.98 -8.92
CA SER A 204 -4.72 -2.82 -10.10
C SER A 204 -4.31 -2.02 -11.34
N ILE A 205 -3.41 -2.56 -12.17
CA ILE A 205 -2.79 -1.88 -13.32
C ILE A 205 -3.19 -2.47 -14.67
#